data_AF-A0A9W8JY87-F1
#
_entry.id   AF-A0A9W8JY87-F1
#
_cell.length_a   1.000
_cell.length_b   1.000
_cell.length_c   1.000
_cell.angle_alpha   90.00
_cell.angle_beta   90.00
_cell.angle_gamma   90.00
#
_symmetry.space_group_name_H-M   'P 1'
#
loop_
_entity.id
_entity.type
_entity.pdbx_description
1 polymer ?
#
loop_
_entity_poly.entity_id
_entity_poly.type
_entity_poly.pdbx_seq_one_letter_code
_entity_poly.pdbx_strand_id
1 'polypeptide(L)'
;MHYLKVLSSALALAPAVMAAPSDAADASPYIGKTPFANKGYALKLEETIAYFNEQGDSLNAARTRTVQKIPTFAWISEIKNIADIPGLVSDALEAQAATGEKQLLQVVVYNLPDRDCSAKASAGELVLADDGLNKYKKYIDDIAAELQTESAQQLSFALVIEPDSLGNIVTNLDVPKCAGAADAYKEGISYAIAKLQIPNVALYIDAAHGGWLGREEARFHRHRPRARD
;
A
#
# COMPACT_ATOMS: atom_id res chain seq x y z
N MET A 1 -63.53 26.03 41.79
CA MET A 1 -62.55 24.96 42.12
C MET A 1 -62.67 23.90 41.03
N HIS A 2 -61.82 23.97 40.00
CA HIS A 2 -60.62 23.14 39.80
C HIS A 2 -60.94 21.89 38.96
N TYR A 3 -60.63 21.94 37.65
CA TYR A 3 -59.55 21.18 36.96
C TYR A 3 -59.94 19.69 36.79
N LEU A 4 -59.95 19.07 35.60
CA LEU A 4 -58.81 18.89 34.71
C LEU A 4 -59.31 18.26 33.38
N LYS A 5 -58.98 18.83 32.22
CA LYS A 5 -59.09 18.16 30.91
C LYS A 5 -57.83 17.32 30.71
N VAL A 6 -57.97 16.00 30.56
CA VAL A 6 -56.84 15.12 30.21
C VAL A 6 -56.72 15.09 28.69
N LEU A 7 -55.69 15.74 28.15
CA LEU A 7 -55.19 15.52 26.79
C LEU A 7 -54.37 14.22 26.80
N SER A 8 -54.84 13.17 26.10
CA SER A 8 -53.99 12.04 25.75
C SER A 8 -53.10 12.41 24.57
N SER A 9 -51.84 12.76 24.84
CA SER A 9 -50.80 12.85 23.84
C SER A 9 -50.38 11.43 23.42
N ALA A 10 -50.72 11.01 22.21
CA ALA A 10 -50.17 9.82 21.60
C ALA A 10 -48.71 10.07 21.23
N LEU A 11 -47.78 9.58 22.05
CA LEU A 11 -46.35 9.58 21.74
C LEU A 11 -46.09 8.45 20.73
N ALA A 12 -45.94 8.80 19.45
CA ALA A 12 -45.49 7.85 18.44
C ALA A 12 -44.03 7.50 18.74
N LEU A 13 -43.77 6.32 19.33
CA LEU A 13 -42.44 5.73 19.34
C LEU A 13 -42.11 5.33 17.90
N ALA A 14 -41.30 6.13 17.22
CA ALA A 14 -40.59 5.67 16.04
C ALA A 14 -39.63 4.55 16.47
N PRO A 15 -39.69 3.35 15.88
CA PRO A 15 -38.67 2.35 16.14
C PRO A 15 -37.36 2.90 15.57
N ALA A 16 -36.42 3.23 16.45
CA ALA A 16 -35.04 3.45 16.09
C ALA A 16 -34.51 2.10 15.59
N VAL A 17 -34.58 1.88 14.28
CA VAL A 17 -33.82 0.83 13.63
C VAL A 17 -32.36 1.23 13.81
N MET A 18 -31.71 0.69 14.83
CA MET A 18 -30.26 0.67 14.86
C MET A 18 -29.84 -0.16 13.65
N ALA A 19 -29.43 0.52 12.58
CA ALA A 19 -28.72 -0.13 11.49
C ALA A 19 -27.50 -0.80 12.13
N ALA A 20 -27.43 -2.12 12.02
CA ALA A 20 -26.21 -2.84 12.36
C ALA A 20 -25.05 -2.22 11.55
N PRO A 21 -23.85 -2.07 12.14
CA PRO A 21 -22.69 -1.66 11.38
C PRO A 21 -22.56 -2.60 10.17
N SER A 22 -22.42 -2.00 8.99
CA SER A 22 -22.27 -2.73 7.73
C SER A 22 -21.03 -3.64 7.80
N ASP A 23 -21.21 -4.95 7.58
CA ASP A 23 -20.15 -5.96 7.46
C ASP A 23 -19.05 -5.62 6.44
N ALA A 24 -19.23 -4.59 5.60
CA ALA A 24 -18.27 -4.19 4.58
C ALA A 24 -16.94 -3.64 5.13
N ALA A 25 -16.85 -3.28 6.42
CA ALA A 25 -15.63 -2.72 7.01
C ALA A 25 -14.53 -3.76 7.29
N ASP A 26 -14.89 -5.04 7.47
CA ASP A 26 -13.94 -6.12 7.84
C ASP A 26 -13.60 -7.08 6.69
N ALA A 27 -14.12 -6.81 5.48
CA ALA A 27 -13.85 -7.65 4.31
C ALA A 27 -12.49 -7.32 3.67
N SER A 28 -11.78 -8.34 3.18
CA SER A 28 -10.54 -8.12 2.41
C SER A 28 -10.79 -7.17 1.24
N PRO A 29 -9.91 -6.17 1.01
CA PRO A 29 -10.13 -5.14 -0.01
C PRO A 29 -10.11 -5.68 -1.43
N TYR A 30 -9.73 -6.95 -1.62
CA TYR A 30 -9.72 -7.68 -2.88
C TYR A 30 -11.06 -8.34 -3.23
N ILE A 31 -11.93 -8.57 -2.23
CA ILE A 31 -13.21 -9.28 -2.48
C ILE A 31 -14.13 -8.41 -3.34
N GLY A 32 -14.60 -8.99 -4.44
CA GLY A 32 -15.50 -8.31 -5.40
C GLY A 32 -14.81 -7.23 -6.24
N LYS A 33 -13.48 -7.23 -6.31
CA LYS A 33 -12.69 -6.32 -7.14
C LYS A 33 -11.67 -7.09 -7.97
N THR A 34 -11.37 -6.57 -9.14
CA THR A 34 -10.38 -7.13 -10.07
C THR A 34 -9.09 -6.35 -9.93
N PRO A 35 -7.98 -6.98 -9.49
CA PRO A 35 -6.71 -6.29 -9.41
C PRO A 35 -6.22 -5.94 -10.81
N PHE A 36 -5.79 -4.68 -10.98
CA PHE A 36 -5.45 -4.12 -12.28
C PHE A 36 -4.12 -4.68 -12.81
N ALA A 37 -4.13 -5.13 -14.07
CA ALA A 37 -2.92 -5.52 -14.79
C ALA A 37 -2.13 -4.28 -15.25
N ASN A 38 -1.00 -4.01 -14.60
CA ASN A 38 -0.17 -2.84 -14.86
C ASN A 38 0.35 -2.81 -16.31
N LYS A 39 -0.22 -1.91 -17.14
CA LYS A 39 0.16 -1.74 -18.55
C LYS A 39 1.66 -1.43 -18.71
N GLY A 40 2.25 -0.64 -17.81
CA GLY A 40 3.67 -0.31 -17.85
C GLY A 40 4.59 -1.53 -17.64
N TYR A 41 4.19 -2.49 -16.80
CA TYR A 41 4.91 -3.77 -16.67
C TYR A 41 4.66 -4.67 -17.89
N ALA A 42 3.41 -4.76 -18.36
CA ALA A 42 3.06 -5.56 -19.52
C ALA A 42 3.84 -5.14 -20.78
N LEU A 43 4.07 -3.83 -20.98
CA LEU A 43 4.87 -3.30 -22.10
C LEU A 43 6.33 -3.77 -22.07
N LYS A 44 6.94 -3.93 -20.89
CA LYS A 44 8.31 -4.47 -20.77
C LYS A 44 8.42 -5.90 -21.28
N LEU A 45 7.34 -6.67 -21.21
CA LEU A 45 7.31 -8.06 -21.65
C LEU A 45 7.21 -8.21 -23.18
N GLU A 46 6.94 -7.15 -23.92
CA GLU A 46 6.93 -7.19 -25.40
C GLU A 46 8.32 -7.57 -25.95
N GLU A 47 9.40 -7.06 -25.34
CA GLU A 47 10.77 -7.45 -25.70
C GLU A 47 11.00 -8.95 -25.46
N THR A 48 10.49 -9.47 -24.34
CA THR A 48 10.59 -10.91 -24.01
C THR A 48 9.77 -11.77 -24.96
N ILE A 49 8.60 -11.29 -25.40
CA ILE A 49 7.76 -11.97 -26.39
C ILE A 49 8.48 -11.99 -27.75
N ALA A 50 9.05 -10.86 -28.17
CA ALA A 50 9.82 -10.74 -29.41
C ALA A 50 10.99 -11.74 -29.40
N TYR A 51 11.75 -11.79 -28.31
CA TYR A 51 12.83 -12.76 -28.12
C TYR A 51 12.35 -14.20 -28.34
N PHE A 52 11.28 -14.64 -27.66
CA PHE A 52 10.79 -16.02 -27.84
C PHE A 52 10.31 -16.29 -29.27
N ASN A 53 9.67 -15.32 -29.94
CA ASN A 53 9.26 -15.48 -31.33
C ASN A 53 10.48 -15.64 -32.27
N GLU A 54 11.54 -14.87 -32.04
CA GLU A 54 12.81 -14.97 -32.81
C GLU A 54 13.48 -16.34 -32.64
N GLN A 55 13.34 -16.96 -31.46
CA GLN A 55 13.84 -18.31 -31.20
C GLN A 55 12.91 -19.42 -31.74
N GLY A 56 11.77 -19.07 -32.35
CA GLY A 56 10.75 -20.04 -32.77
C GLY A 56 9.98 -20.70 -31.61
N ASP A 57 10.10 -20.17 -30.40
CA ASP A 57 9.45 -20.68 -29.19
C ASP A 57 8.08 -20.04 -28.98
N SER A 58 7.13 -20.46 -29.81
CA SER A 58 5.76 -19.92 -29.80
C SER A 58 5.03 -20.18 -28.48
N LEU A 59 5.35 -21.27 -27.77
CA LEU A 59 4.74 -21.62 -26.50
C LEU A 59 5.14 -20.63 -25.41
N ASN A 60 6.44 -20.33 -25.26
CA ASN A 60 6.88 -19.38 -24.25
C ASN A 60 6.50 -17.94 -24.62
N ALA A 61 6.46 -17.58 -25.91
CA ALA A 61 5.86 -16.31 -26.33
C ALA A 61 4.38 -16.20 -25.88
N ALA A 62 3.59 -17.25 -26.02
CA ALA A 62 2.20 -17.28 -25.55
C ALA A 62 2.07 -17.25 -24.02
N ARG A 63 2.97 -17.93 -23.30
CA ARG A 63 3.05 -17.85 -21.83
C ARG A 63 3.38 -16.43 -21.37
N THR A 64 4.31 -15.74 -22.01
CA THR A 64 4.65 -14.36 -21.67
C THR A 64 3.47 -13.40 -21.92
N ARG A 65 2.70 -13.59 -22.99
CA ARG A 65 1.42 -12.87 -23.21
C ARG A 65 0.38 -13.15 -22.11
N THR A 66 0.46 -14.30 -21.45
CA THR A 66 -0.36 -14.58 -20.25
C THR A 66 0.13 -13.76 -19.07
N VAL A 67 1.45 -13.68 -18.86
CA VAL A 67 2.06 -12.88 -17.77
C VAL A 67 1.72 -11.40 -17.90
N GLN A 68 1.61 -10.85 -19.11
CA GLN A 68 1.15 -9.47 -19.35
C GLN A 68 -0.23 -9.15 -18.74
N LYS A 69 -1.06 -10.17 -18.51
CA LYS A 69 -2.41 -10.03 -17.95
C LYS A 69 -2.46 -10.31 -16.44
N ILE A 70 -1.35 -10.72 -15.84
CA ILE A 70 -1.28 -11.00 -14.40
C ILE A 70 -1.05 -9.67 -13.67
N PRO A 71 -1.88 -9.34 -12.66
CA PRO A 71 -1.72 -8.09 -11.92
C PRO A 71 -0.42 -8.08 -11.11
N THR A 72 0.24 -6.93 -11.13
CA THR A 72 1.49 -6.65 -10.41
C THR A 72 1.43 -5.26 -9.79
N PHE A 73 2.09 -5.06 -8.66
CA PHE A 73 2.18 -3.75 -8.04
C PHE A 73 2.98 -2.75 -8.90
N ALA A 74 2.49 -1.51 -8.99
CA ALA A 74 3.26 -0.37 -9.49
C ALA A 74 4.11 0.22 -8.35
N TRP A 75 5.39 0.46 -8.61
CA TRP A 75 6.31 0.97 -7.59
C TRP A 75 6.45 2.48 -7.72
N ILE A 76 6.08 3.20 -6.66
CA ILE A 76 6.42 4.61 -6.48
C ILE A 76 7.65 4.59 -5.57
N SER A 77 8.82 4.57 -6.21
CA SER A 77 10.11 4.38 -5.54
C SER A 77 11.01 5.63 -5.55
N GLU A 78 10.54 6.67 -6.23
CA GLU A 78 11.16 7.98 -6.38
C GLU A 78 10.04 9.04 -6.51
N ILE A 79 10.32 10.30 -6.18
CA ILE A 79 9.41 11.45 -6.30
C ILE A 79 8.91 11.57 -7.74
N LYS A 80 9.79 11.34 -8.74
CA LYS A 80 9.40 11.40 -10.15
C LYS A 80 8.30 10.38 -10.52
N ASN A 81 8.22 9.25 -9.82
CA ASN A 81 7.21 8.22 -10.10
C ASN A 81 5.80 8.64 -9.71
N ILE A 82 5.64 9.69 -8.88
CA ILE A 82 4.31 10.22 -8.53
C ILE A 82 3.57 10.66 -9.81
N ALA A 83 4.28 11.19 -10.80
CA ALA A 83 3.71 11.60 -12.08
C ALA A 83 3.11 10.43 -12.89
N ASP A 84 3.43 9.18 -12.53
CA ASP A 84 2.87 7.99 -13.18
C ASP A 84 1.48 7.62 -12.63
N ILE A 85 1.11 8.09 -11.41
CA ILE A 85 -0.16 7.75 -10.74
C ILE A 85 -1.38 8.17 -11.58
N PRO A 86 -1.47 9.39 -12.14
CA PRO A 86 -2.59 9.76 -13.01
C PRO A 86 -2.78 8.81 -14.20
N GLY A 87 -1.68 8.36 -14.81
CA GLY A 87 -1.71 7.40 -15.92
C GLY A 87 -2.27 6.04 -15.49
N LEU A 88 -1.82 5.52 -14.35
CA LEU A 88 -2.33 4.27 -13.77
C LEU A 88 -3.82 4.36 -13.45
N VAL A 89 -4.28 5.49 -12.90
CA VAL A 89 -5.70 5.75 -12.62
C VAL A 89 -6.51 5.78 -13.90
N SER A 90 -6.05 6.51 -14.92
CA SER A 90 -6.72 6.57 -16.23
C SER A 90 -6.86 5.18 -16.84
N ASP A 91 -5.77 4.41 -16.87
CA ASP A 91 -5.77 3.07 -17.45
C ASP A 91 -6.71 2.10 -16.70
N ALA A 92 -6.77 2.20 -15.38
CA ALA A 92 -7.67 1.39 -14.58
C ALA A 92 -9.14 1.81 -14.77
N LEU A 93 -9.43 3.09 -14.93
CA LEU A 93 -10.79 3.56 -15.26
C LEU A 93 -11.24 3.07 -16.64
N GLU A 94 -10.36 3.07 -17.63
CA GLU A 94 -10.64 2.47 -18.94
C GLU A 94 -10.98 0.99 -18.82
N ALA A 95 -10.19 0.22 -18.04
CA ALA A 95 -10.46 -1.19 -17.78
C ALA A 95 -11.80 -1.39 -17.05
N GLN A 96 -12.09 -0.55 -16.06
CA GLN A 96 -13.36 -0.56 -15.33
C GLN A 96 -14.54 -0.32 -16.26
N ALA A 97 -14.43 0.67 -17.16
CA ALA A 97 -15.48 0.99 -18.12
C ALA A 97 -15.67 -0.13 -19.16
N ALA A 98 -14.58 -0.75 -19.63
CA ALA A 98 -14.62 -1.81 -20.63
C ALA A 98 -15.19 -3.13 -20.09
N THR A 99 -14.93 -3.45 -18.81
CA THR A 99 -15.31 -4.74 -18.20
C THR A 99 -16.57 -4.66 -17.35
N GLY A 100 -16.90 -3.46 -16.84
CA GLY A 100 -17.91 -3.28 -15.78
C GLY A 100 -17.46 -3.78 -14.41
N GLU A 101 -16.23 -4.28 -14.27
CA GLU A 101 -15.68 -4.80 -13.02
C GLU A 101 -14.96 -3.70 -12.24
N LYS A 102 -15.20 -3.65 -10.93
CA LYS A 102 -14.51 -2.71 -10.03
C LYS A 102 -13.02 -3.00 -10.02
N GLN A 103 -12.20 -2.01 -10.38
CA GLN A 103 -10.76 -2.19 -10.44
C GLN A 103 -10.09 -1.87 -9.09
N LEU A 104 -9.06 -2.65 -8.75
CA LEU A 104 -8.19 -2.44 -7.61
C LEU A 104 -6.76 -2.19 -8.09
N LEU A 105 -6.27 -0.96 -7.88
CA LEU A 105 -4.88 -0.61 -8.16
C LEU A 105 -3.97 -1.06 -7.02
N GLN A 106 -2.84 -1.66 -7.39
CA GLN A 106 -1.85 -2.17 -6.45
C GLN A 106 -0.59 -1.30 -6.54
N VAL A 107 -0.21 -0.65 -5.43
CA VAL A 107 0.88 0.31 -5.40
C VAL A 107 1.86 -0.01 -4.26
N VAL A 108 3.15 0.15 -4.50
CA VAL A 108 4.19 0.10 -3.45
C VAL A 108 4.69 1.51 -3.23
N VAL A 109 4.63 1.98 -1.98
CA VAL A 109 5.23 3.24 -1.53
C VAL A 109 6.59 2.90 -0.91
N TYR A 110 7.69 3.37 -1.53
CA TYR A 110 9.03 2.92 -1.14
C TYR A 110 10.09 4.01 -1.34
N ASN A 111 10.16 4.98 -0.45
CA ASN A 111 11.11 6.09 -0.58
C ASN A 111 11.61 6.68 0.74
N LEU A 112 11.60 5.91 1.84
CA LEU A 112 12.15 6.40 3.11
C LEU A 112 13.58 6.95 2.95
N PRO A 113 13.94 8.00 3.72
CA PRO A 113 15.29 8.55 3.69
C PRO A 113 16.30 7.57 4.26
N ASP A 114 17.52 7.56 3.71
CA ASP A 114 18.54 6.54 4.01
C ASP A 114 18.02 5.11 3.77
N ARG A 115 17.21 4.93 2.71
CA ARG A 115 16.61 3.65 2.29
C ARG A 115 17.62 2.51 2.26
N ASP A 116 17.12 1.31 2.53
CA ASP A 116 17.87 0.04 2.54
C ASP A 116 19.12 0.16 3.40
N CYS A 117 18.90 0.43 4.68
CA CYS A 117 19.97 0.79 5.62
C CYS A 117 21.00 -0.34 5.82
N SER A 118 20.65 -1.59 5.55
CA SER A 118 21.53 -2.76 5.65
C SER A 118 22.09 -3.25 4.30
N ALA A 119 21.58 -2.71 3.18
CA ALA A 119 21.95 -3.15 1.84
C ALA A 119 23.16 -2.38 1.29
N LYS A 120 23.88 -3.01 0.35
CA LYS A 120 24.98 -2.38 -0.40
C LYS A 120 24.52 -1.70 -1.70
N ALA A 121 23.27 -1.89 -2.11
CA ALA A 121 22.67 -1.32 -3.32
C ALA A 121 21.20 -0.96 -3.03
N SER A 122 20.62 -0.07 -3.84
CA SER A 122 19.31 0.61 -3.63
C SER A 122 19.33 1.81 -2.66
N ALA A 123 20.38 2.63 -2.70
CA ALA A 123 20.36 3.92 -2.02
C ALA A 123 19.22 4.79 -2.61
N GLY A 124 18.14 4.97 -1.84
CA GLY A 124 17.04 5.87 -2.21
C GLY A 124 17.53 7.31 -2.42
N GLU A 125 16.73 8.13 -3.08
CA GLU A 125 17.13 9.52 -3.40
C GLU A 125 17.13 10.44 -2.18
N LEU A 126 16.46 10.05 -1.09
CA LEU A 126 16.31 10.84 0.12
C LEU A 126 17.38 10.49 1.14
N VAL A 127 18.04 11.51 1.69
CA VAL A 127 19.11 11.36 2.68
C VAL A 127 18.74 12.13 3.94
N LEU A 128 18.86 11.52 5.12
CA LEU A 128 18.45 12.14 6.39
C LEU A 128 19.19 13.44 6.69
N ALA A 129 20.49 13.48 6.40
CA ALA A 129 21.32 14.66 6.58
C ALA A 129 20.94 15.84 5.66
N ASP A 130 20.17 15.58 4.59
CA ASP A 130 19.69 16.56 3.62
C ASP A 130 18.16 16.64 3.65
N ASP A 131 17.60 16.90 4.83
CA ASP A 131 16.16 17.12 5.05
C ASP A 131 15.26 15.95 4.59
N GLY A 132 15.82 14.74 4.54
CA GLY A 132 15.19 13.58 3.91
C GLY A 132 13.82 13.21 4.48
N LEU A 133 13.62 13.39 5.79
CA LEU A 133 12.33 13.08 6.42
C LEU A 133 11.23 14.08 6.02
N ASN A 134 11.54 15.37 5.88
CA ASN A 134 10.55 16.35 5.42
C ASN A 134 10.25 16.17 3.92
N LYS A 135 11.29 15.90 3.12
CA LYS A 135 11.12 15.51 1.71
C LYS A 135 10.24 14.27 1.57
N TYR A 136 10.42 13.28 2.45
CA TYR A 136 9.56 12.09 2.49
C TYR A 136 8.11 12.40 2.85
N LYS A 137 7.87 13.25 3.85
CA LYS A 137 6.51 13.69 4.20
C LYS A 137 5.83 14.40 3.03
N LYS A 138 6.56 15.26 2.31
CA LYS A 138 6.05 15.90 1.09
C LYS A 138 5.74 14.86 0.01
N TYR A 139 6.63 13.89 -0.20
CA TYR A 139 6.41 12.78 -1.12
C TYR A 139 5.11 12.01 -0.81
N ILE A 140 4.83 11.74 0.47
CA ILE A 140 3.56 11.14 0.93
C ILE A 140 2.37 12.08 0.70
N ASP A 141 2.51 13.38 0.97
CA ASP A 141 1.46 14.38 0.73
C ASP A 141 1.06 14.43 -0.75
N ASP A 142 2.04 14.42 -1.64
CA ASP A 142 1.84 14.46 -3.09
C ASP A 142 1.14 13.17 -3.57
N ILE A 143 1.53 11.99 -3.06
CA ILE A 143 0.79 10.74 -3.34
C ILE A 143 -0.66 10.83 -2.85
N ALA A 144 -0.87 11.32 -1.62
CA ALA A 144 -2.19 11.45 -1.05
C ALA A 144 -3.09 12.38 -1.88
N ALA A 145 -2.52 13.44 -2.47
CA ALA A 145 -3.23 14.34 -3.38
C ALA A 145 -3.72 13.60 -4.64
N GLU A 146 -2.85 12.81 -5.29
CA GLU A 146 -3.22 12.03 -6.48
C GLU A 146 -4.32 10.98 -6.19
N LEU A 147 -4.26 10.33 -5.02
CA LEU A 147 -5.25 9.34 -4.60
C LEU A 147 -6.60 9.94 -4.19
N GLN A 148 -6.66 11.25 -3.94
CA GLN A 148 -7.89 11.98 -3.59
C GLN A 148 -8.57 12.68 -4.76
N THR A 149 -8.00 12.60 -5.97
CA THR A 149 -8.64 13.11 -7.18
C THR A 149 -9.99 12.44 -7.43
N GLU A 150 -10.92 13.12 -8.08
CA GLU A 150 -12.25 12.57 -8.40
C GLU A 150 -12.17 11.27 -9.21
N SER A 151 -11.17 11.17 -10.11
CA SER A 151 -10.88 9.96 -10.87
C SER A 151 -10.38 8.82 -9.97
N ALA A 152 -9.44 9.10 -9.06
CA ALA A 152 -8.92 8.07 -8.15
C ALA A 152 -10.00 7.57 -7.19
N GLN A 153 -10.90 8.44 -6.72
CA GLN A 153 -11.99 8.07 -5.81
C GLN A 153 -13.02 7.09 -6.41
N GLN A 154 -13.01 6.88 -7.74
CA GLN A 154 -13.82 5.87 -8.43
C GLN A 154 -13.20 4.47 -8.44
N LEU A 155 -11.96 4.34 -7.95
CA LEU A 155 -11.20 3.09 -7.89
C LEU A 155 -10.94 2.69 -6.42
N SER A 156 -10.49 1.45 -6.22
CA SER A 156 -9.89 1.03 -4.95
C SER A 156 -8.38 0.91 -5.08
N PHE A 157 -7.67 1.05 -3.96
CA PHE A 157 -6.23 0.89 -3.89
C PHE A 157 -5.80 -0.07 -2.79
N ALA A 158 -4.76 -0.86 -3.05
CA ALA A 158 -4.01 -1.62 -2.06
C ALA A 158 -2.56 -1.16 -2.09
N LEU A 159 -2.11 -0.54 -1.00
CA LEU A 159 -0.77 0.03 -0.87
C LEU A 159 0.09 -0.83 0.04
N VAL A 160 1.24 -1.27 -0.44
CA VAL A 160 2.32 -1.80 0.39
C VAL A 160 3.21 -0.64 0.83
N ILE A 161 3.48 -0.53 2.13
CA ILE A 161 4.20 0.58 2.73
C ILE A 161 5.61 0.14 3.14
N GLU A 162 6.59 0.75 2.49
CA GLU A 162 8.02 0.73 2.80
C GLU A 162 8.61 -0.68 3.00
N PRO A 163 8.74 -1.48 1.93
CA PRO A 163 9.53 -2.70 1.96
C PRO A 163 10.94 -2.49 2.52
N ASP A 164 11.50 -3.53 3.14
CA ASP A 164 12.88 -3.52 3.66
C ASP A 164 13.16 -2.39 4.68
N SER A 165 12.13 -1.96 5.41
CA SER A 165 12.25 -0.91 6.43
C SER A 165 12.23 -1.50 7.85
N LEU A 166 11.04 -1.79 8.39
CA LEU A 166 10.86 -2.24 9.77
C LEU A 166 11.54 -3.58 10.07
N GLY A 167 11.72 -4.44 9.07
CA GLY A 167 12.53 -5.65 9.21
C GLY A 167 13.97 -5.35 9.67
N ASN A 168 14.59 -4.31 9.08
CA ASN A 168 15.91 -3.85 9.47
C ASN A 168 15.94 -3.28 10.89
N ILE A 169 14.87 -2.61 11.31
CA ILE A 169 14.77 -2.06 12.68
C ILE A 169 14.65 -3.17 13.72
N VAL A 170 14.12 -4.34 13.36
CA VAL A 170 14.05 -5.49 14.28
C VAL A 170 15.40 -6.21 14.38
N THR A 171 16.12 -6.42 13.28
CA THR A 171 17.27 -7.35 13.27
C THR A 171 18.64 -6.74 12.99
N ASN A 172 18.70 -5.52 12.45
CA ASN A 172 19.93 -4.95 11.87
C ASN A 172 20.34 -3.62 12.52
N LEU A 173 19.94 -3.37 13.78
CA LEU A 173 20.34 -2.16 14.53
C LEU A 173 21.83 -2.11 14.89
N ASP A 174 22.58 -3.20 14.70
CA ASP A 174 24.04 -3.21 14.78
C ASP A 174 24.69 -2.54 13.57
N VAL A 175 23.97 -2.36 12.45
CA VAL A 175 24.42 -1.58 11.29
C VAL A 175 24.24 -0.09 11.60
N PRO A 176 25.31 0.75 11.60
CA PRO A 176 25.21 2.16 12.01
C PRO A 176 24.19 2.97 11.20
N LYS A 177 24.08 2.71 9.89
CA LYS A 177 23.07 3.37 9.03
C LYS A 177 21.64 3.02 9.49
N CYS A 178 21.38 1.77 9.86
CA CYS A 178 20.06 1.35 10.36
C CYS A 178 19.76 1.94 11.74
N ALA A 179 20.74 1.96 12.64
CA ALA A 179 20.59 2.59 13.95
C ALA A 179 20.26 4.09 13.81
N GLY A 180 20.94 4.79 12.91
CA GLY A 180 20.70 6.21 12.65
C GLY A 180 19.37 6.51 11.97
N ALA A 181 18.85 5.58 11.16
CA ALA A 181 17.59 5.76 10.42
C ALA A 181 16.35 5.29 11.19
N ALA A 182 16.50 4.57 12.31
CA ALA A 182 15.41 3.89 12.99
C ALA A 182 14.24 4.80 13.39
N ASP A 183 14.53 5.97 13.95
CA ASP A 183 13.49 6.92 14.35
C ASP A 183 12.79 7.53 13.13
N ALA A 184 13.54 7.86 12.08
CA ALA A 184 12.96 8.37 10.84
C ALA A 184 12.11 7.32 10.12
N TYR A 185 12.45 6.04 10.16
CA TYR A 185 11.62 4.97 9.58
C TYR A 185 10.29 4.86 10.33
N LYS A 186 10.33 4.83 11.67
CA LYS A 186 9.12 4.78 12.50
C LYS A 186 8.25 6.02 12.28
N GLU A 187 8.84 7.21 12.25
CA GLU A 187 8.11 8.47 12.04
C GLU A 187 7.54 8.57 10.63
N GLY A 188 8.35 8.29 9.60
CA GLY A 188 7.93 8.31 8.20
C GLY A 188 6.78 7.34 7.94
N ILE A 189 6.90 6.08 8.37
CA ILE A 189 5.83 5.09 8.20
C ILE A 189 4.57 5.49 8.96
N SER A 190 4.70 6.02 10.18
CA SER A 190 3.55 6.52 10.94
C SER A 190 2.85 7.67 10.21
N TYR A 191 3.62 8.57 9.60
CA TYR A 191 3.10 9.66 8.79
C TYR A 191 2.39 9.15 7.53
N ALA A 192 3.00 8.20 6.80
CA ALA A 192 2.40 7.56 5.63
C ALA A 192 1.06 6.90 5.98
N ILE A 193 1.01 6.15 7.08
CA ILE A 193 -0.23 5.53 7.57
C ILE A 193 -1.29 6.60 7.83
N ALA A 194 -0.97 7.64 8.60
CA ALA A 194 -1.90 8.68 8.98
C ALA A 194 -2.44 9.46 7.77
N LYS A 195 -1.57 9.80 6.82
CA LYS A 195 -1.93 10.60 5.64
C LYS A 195 -2.71 9.80 4.60
N LEU A 196 -2.44 8.51 4.47
CA LEU A 196 -3.04 7.62 3.47
C LEU A 196 -4.24 6.82 4.00
N GLN A 197 -4.78 7.17 5.18
CA GLN A 197 -6.10 6.71 5.65
C GLN A 197 -7.24 7.33 4.81
N ILE A 198 -7.28 7.00 3.51
CA ILE A 198 -8.28 7.49 2.57
C ILE A 198 -9.34 6.39 2.40
N PRO A 199 -10.65 6.70 2.30
CA PRO A 199 -11.72 5.70 2.32
C PRO A 199 -11.61 4.55 1.31
N ASN A 200 -11.00 4.80 0.15
CA ASN A 200 -10.81 3.81 -0.92
C ASN A 200 -9.41 3.17 -0.95
N VAL A 201 -8.60 3.38 0.08
CA VAL A 201 -7.22 2.89 0.20
C VAL A 201 -7.11 1.88 1.34
N ALA A 202 -6.60 0.68 1.04
CA ALA A 202 -6.17 -0.29 2.03
C ALA A 202 -4.64 -0.28 2.15
N LEU A 203 -4.14 -0.19 3.38
CA LEU A 203 -2.69 -0.15 3.67
C LEU A 203 -2.19 -1.48 4.21
N TYR A 204 -1.04 -1.92 3.72
CA TYR A 204 -0.30 -3.09 4.18
C TYR A 204 1.12 -2.66 4.51
N ILE A 205 1.48 -2.64 5.78
CA ILE A 205 2.86 -2.34 6.18
C ILE A 205 3.72 -3.56 5.85
N ASP A 206 4.87 -3.34 5.21
CA ASP A 206 5.81 -4.44 4.97
C ASP A 206 6.28 -5.06 6.28
N ALA A 207 6.31 -6.39 6.31
CA ALA A 207 6.75 -7.18 7.45
C ALA A 207 7.80 -8.22 7.02
N ALA A 208 8.61 -7.86 6.01
CA ALA A 208 9.61 -8.73 5.41
C ALA A 208 9.03 -10.10 4.97
N HIS A 209 9.75 -11.19 5.25
CA HIS A 209 9.35 -12.55 4.87
C HIS A 209 9.70 -13.57 5.95
N GLY A 210 9.21 -14.81 5.80
CA GLY A 210 9.35 -15.86 6.81
C GLY A 210 10.80 -16.25 7.15
N GLY A 211 11.72 -16.10 6.20
CA GLY A 211 13.16 -16.35 6.41
C GLY A 211 13.88 -15.25 7.21
N TRP A 212 13.21 -14.12 7.42
CA TRP A 212 13.71 -12.98 8.16
C TRP A 212 13.00 -12.85 9.52
N LEU A 213 11.79 -12.28 9.56
CA LEU A 213 11.04 -12.05 10.80
C LEU A 213 10.25 -13.28 11.27
N GLY A 214 10.21 -14.34 10.47
CA GLY A 214 9.51 -15.58 10.81
C GLY A 214 10.27 -16.48 11.79
N ARG A 215 11.54 -16.17 12.11
CA ARG A 215 12.37 -16.94 13.05
C ARG A 215 11.98 -16.67 14.50
N GLU A 216 12.14 -17.65 15.40
CA GLU A 216 11.75 -17.51 16.82
C GLU A 216 12.40 -16.28 17.50
N GLU A 217 13.66 -16.03 17.19
CA GLU A 217 14.46 -14.93 17.73
C GLU A 217 13.88 -13.54 17.37
N ALA A 218 13.32 -13.41 16.18
CA ALA A 218 12.69 -12.17 15.71
C ALA A 218 11.23 -12.03 16.21
N ARG A 219 10.51 -13.15 16.40
CA ARG A 219 9.12 -13.15 16.91
C ARG A 219 9.01 -12.85 18.40
N PHE A 220 10.04 -13.22 19.17
CA PHE A 220 10.08 -13.04 20.61
C PHE A 220 11.34 -12.29 21.00
N HIS A 221 11.29 -10.96 20.97
CA HIS A 221 12.11 -10.10 21.83
C HIS A 221 11.70 -10.31 23.31
N ARG A 222 11.73 -11.56 23.80
CA ARG A 222 11.71 -11.84 25.22
C ARG A 222 13.09 -11.47 25.72
N HIS A 223 13.13 -10.59 26.71
CA HIS A 223 14.15 -10.60 27.75
C HIS A 223 14.46 -12.03 28.17
N ARG A 224 15.44 -12.68 27.53
CA ARG A 224 16.18 -13.75 28.16
C ARG A 224 17.27 -13.04 28.96
N PRO A 225 17.22 -13.04 30.31
CA PRO A 225 18.38 -12.61 31.07
C PRO A 225 19.55 -13.48 30.59
N ARG A 226 20.66 -12.84 30.23
CA ARG A 226 21.93 -13.55 29.98
C ARG A 226 22.14 -14.50 31.15
N ALA A 227 22.14 -15.80 30.87
CA ALA A 227 22.70 -16.76 31.80
C ALA A 227 24.15 -16.31 32.01
N ARG A 228 24.48 -15.96 33.25
CA ARG A 228 25.86 -15.74 33.66
C ARG A 228 26.49 -17.13 33.73
N ASP A 229 27.52 -17.33 32.92
CA ASP A 229 28.58 -18.30 33.21
C ASP A 229 29.78 -17.53 33.77
#